data_AF-A0A350YL39-F1
#
_entry.id   AF-A0A350YL39-F1
#
_cell.length_a   1.000
_cell.length_b   1.000
_cell.length_c   1.000
_cell.angle_alpha   90.00
_cell.angle_beta   90.00
_cell.angle_gamma   90.00
#
_symmetry.space_group_name_H-M   'P 1'
#
loop_
_entity.id
_entity.type
_entity.pdbx_description
1 polymer ?
#
loop_
_entity_poly.entity_id
_entity_poly.type
_entity_poly.pdbx_seq_one_letter_code
_entity_poly.pdbx_strand_id
1 'polypeptide(L)'
;MTKRIAFMGAYGAYSDLACRSATPDYETLPCDSFEDVFKAVHDGRAELAMLPIENSTAGRVADIHYLLPNGGLSIIGEHYQPVKHHLLALPDAQLSDIKTVCSHVQALSQCRNWLRDHGMTPVHKSDTAGAAVEISKQTDKSVAAIASELAGQINGLKALAADIADMKGNTTRFLIFAANPQVPQVGSVPCVTTLLFRVRSVPAALYKALGGFATNGVNITKLESYLVDGHFTAAQFYLDVEGHP
;
A
#
# COMPACT_ATOMS: atom_id res chain seq x y z
N MET A 1 23.16 -14.97 -2.36
CA MET A 1 22.67 -13.59 -2.57
C MET A 1 21.58 -13.34 -1.55
N THR A 2 21.48 -12.14 -0.98
CA THR A 2 20.43 -11.85 -0.01
C THR A 2 19.09 -11.71 -0.71
N LYS A 3 18.06 -12.41 -0.21
CA LYS A 3 16.69 -12.33 -0.71
C LYS A 3 16.14 -10.94 -0.46
N ARG A 4 15.66 -10.25 -1.49
CA ARG A 4 15.19 -8.86 -1.41
C ARG A 4 13.79 -8.68 -1.97
N ILE A 5 13.01 -7.82 -1.33
CA ILE A 5 11.67 -7.40 -1.76
C ILE A 5 11.65 -5.89 -2.00
N ALA A 6 11.37 -5.47 -3.22
CA ALA A 6 11.32 -4.07 -3.62
C ALA A 6 9.95 -3.45 -3.30
N PHE A 7 9.94 -2.18 -2.91
CA PHE A 7 8.70 -1.42 -2.68
C PHE A 7 8.92 0.05 -2.99
N MET A 8 7.85 0.78 -3.30
CA MET A 8 7.92 2.21 -3.54
C MET A 8 7.79 2.99 -2.23
N GLY A 9 8.72 3.92 -2.00
CA GLY A 9 8.79 4.77 -0.81
C GLY A 9 10.09 4.58 -0.02
N ALA A 10 10.10 5.10 1.20
CA ALA A 10 11.27 5.09 2.08
C ALA A 10 11.17 4.04 3.19
N TYR A 11 12.30 3.75 3.85
CA TYR A 11 12.30 2.94 5.08
C TYR A 11 11.38 3.54 6.14
N GLY A 12 10.60 2.69 6.81
CA GLY A 12 9.56 3.09 7.76
C GLY A 12 8.22 3.45 7.11
N ALA A 13 8.10 3.49 5.79
CA ALA A 13 6.79 3.63 5.14
C ALA A 13 5.89 2.41 5.41
N TYR A 14 4.57 2.55 5.19
CA TYR A 14 3.64 1.43 5.34
C TYR A 14 3.93 0.29 4.36
N SER A 15 4.49 0.58 3.18
CA SER A 15 4.97 -0.43 2.24
C SER A 15 6.18 -1.22 2.79
N ASP A 16 7.12 -0.56 3.47
CA ASP A 16 8.23 -1.25 4.18
C ASP A 16 7.69 -2.17 5.28
N LEU A 17 6.74 -1.66 6.07
CA LEU A 17 6.07 -2.46 7.10
C LEU A 17 5.33 -3.67 6.51
N ALA A 18 4.67 -3.51 5.37
CA ALA A 18 4.02 -4.61 4.65
C ALA A 18 5.03 -5.67 4.20
N CYS A 19 6.17 -5.26 3.62
CA CYS A 19 7.26 -6.16 3.26
C CYS A 19 7.77 -6.97 4.46
N ARG A 20 8.08 -6.31 5.57
CA ARG A 20 8.60 -6.99 6.77
C ARG A 20 7.60 -7.95 7.40
N SER A 21 6.31 -7.59 7.33
CA SER A 21 5.23 -8.39 7.91
C SER A 21 4.91 -9.62 7.07
N ALA A 22 4.85 -9.46 5.73
CA ALA A 22 4.49 -10.54 4.82
C ALA A 22 5.67 -11.46 4.47
N THR A 23 6.89 -10.92 4.47
CA THR A 23 8.10 -11.64 4.06
C THR A 23 9.25 -11.37 5.04
N PRO A 24 9.19 -11.90 6.28
CA PRO A 24 10.19 -11.61 7.33
C PRO A 24 11.61 -12.08 6.99
N ASP A 25 11.74 -13.04 6.07
CA ASP A 25 13.05 -13.57 5.61
C ASP A 25 13.68 -12.74 4.47
N TYR A 26 13.05 -11.64 4.06
CA TYR A 26 13.50 -10.79 2.97
C TYR A 26 14.03 -9.45 3.48
N GLU A 27 15.15 -8.99 2.91
CA GLU A 27 15.59 -7.60 3.04
C GLU A 27 14.71 -6.68 2.20
N THR A 28 14.23 -5.59 2.79
CA THR A 28 13.41 -4.60 2.09
C THR A 28 14.26 -3.65 1.25
N LEU A 29 13.87 -3.41 0.00
CA LEU A 29 14.57 -2.51 -0.94
C LEU A 29 13.64 -1.33 -1.33
N PRO A 30 13.86 -0.12 -0.78
CA PRO A 30 13.09 1.06 -1.18
C PRO A 30 13.42 1.46 -2.63
N CYS A 31 12.44 2.02 -3.31
CA CYS A 31 12.52 2.52 -4.69
C CYS A 31 11.73 3.84 -4.79
N ASP A 32 12.15 4.73 -5.70
CA ASP A 32 11.58 6.08 -5.81
C ASP A 32 10.24 6.10 -6.57
N SER A 33 10.02 5.13 -7.46
CA SER A 33 8.82 5.00 -8.27
C SER A 33 8.34 3.54 -8.35
N PHE A 34 7.11 3.31 -8.83
CA PHE A 34 6.65 1.96 -9.10
C PHE A 34 7.44 1.32 -10.25
N GLU A 35 7.79 2.07 -11.28
CA GLU A 35 8.64 1.65 -12.38
C GLU A 35 10.00 1.14 -11.89
N ASP A 36 10.59 1.81 -10.90
CA ASP A 36 11.85 1.39 -10.27
C ASP A 36 11.70 0.08 -9.48
N VAL A 37 10.53 -0.16 -8.86
CA VAL A 37 10.20 -1.44 -8.21
C VAL A 37 10.15 -2.56 -9.24
N PHE A 38 9.43 -2.37 -10.35
CA PHE A 38 9.38 -3.35 -11.44
C PHE A 38 10.78 -3.61 -11.98
N LYS A 39 11.54 -2.55 -12.27
CA LYS A 39 12.91 -2.64 -12.74
C LYS A 39 13.83 -3.38 -11.76
N ALA A 40 13.64 -3.21 -10.45
CA ALA A 40 14.42 -3.93 -9.44
C ALA A 40 14.25 -5.45 -9.53
N VAL A 41 13.04 -5.92 -9.82
CA VAL A 41 12.77 -7.35 -10.02
C VAL A 41 13.35 -7.84 -11.35
N HIS A 42 13.18 -7.08 -12.44
CA HIS A 42 13.70 -7.45 -13.75
C HIS A 42 15.23 -7.53 -13.80
N ASP A 43 15.91 -6.58 -13.15
CA ASP A 43 17.38 -6.52 -13.08
C ASP A 43 17.96 -7.54 -12.07
N GLY A 44 17.11 -8.30 -11.35
CA GLY A 44 17.55 -9.25 -10.31
C GLY A 44 18.07 -8.59 -9.03
N ARG A 45 17.82 -7.29 -8.83
CA ARG A 45 18.16 -6.58 -7.58
C ARG A 45 17.22 -6.95 -6.42
N ALA A 46 16.01 -7.39 -6.75
CA ALA A 46 15.03 -7.98 -5.84
C ALA A 46 14.41 -9.23 -6.48
N GLU A 47 14.02 -10.20 -5.65
CA GLU A 47 13.25 -11.37 -6.12
C GLU A 47 11.76 -11.07 -6.18
N LEU A 48 11.30 -10.22 -5.25
CA LEU A 48 9.90 -9.89 -5.07
C LEU A 48 9.66 -8.39 -5.15
N ALA A 49 8.42 -8.00 -5.44
CA ALA A 49 7.94 -6.63 -5.30
C ALA A 49 6.65 -6.59 -4.46
N MET A 50 6.52 -5.58 -3.61
CA MET A 50 5.34 -5.32 -2.79
C MET A 50 4.70 -4.02 -3.25
N LEU A 51 3.45 -4.09 -3.70
CA LEU A 51 2.76 -2.93 -4.25
C LEU A 51 1.34 -2.77 -3.66
N PRO A 52 0.97 -1.57 -3.17
CA PRO A 52 -0.38 -1.31 -2.69
C PRO A 52 -1.34 -1.15 -3.88
N ILE A 53 -2.52 -1.76 -3.79
CA ILE A 53 -3.55 -1.64 -4.82
C ILE A 53 -4.81 -0.91 -4.34
N GLU A 54 -5.09 -0.96 -3.04
CA GLU A 54 -6.33 -0.44 -2.47
C GLU A 54 -6.17 -0.13 -0.99
N ASN A 55 -6.77 0.96 -0.53
CA ASN A 55 -6.88 1.31 0.87
C ASN A 55 -8.35 1.55 1.24
N SER A 56 -8.77 0.96 2.36
CA SER A 56 -10.15 1.05 2.88
C SER A 56 -10.66 2.47 3.14
N THR A 57 -9.78 3.45 3.35
CA THR A 57 -10.14 4.85 3.63
C THR A 57 -9.86 5.81 2.47
N ALA A 58 -8.85 5.51 1.65
CA ALA A 58 -8.40 6.35 0.55
C ALA A 58 -8.93 5.90 -0.82
N GLY A 59 -9.47 4.68 -0.89
CA GLY A 59 -9.83 4.01 -2.13
C GLY A 59 -8.61 3.43 -2.84
N ARG A 60 -8.73 3.31 -4.17
CA ARG A 60 -7.73 2.69 -5.05
C ARG A 60 -6.40 3.46 -5.10
N VAL A 61 -5.32 2.73 -5.36
CA VAL A 61 -4.02 3.31 -5.76
C VAL A 61 -3.98 3.30 -7.30
N ALA A 62 -4.08 4.48 -7.92
CA ALA A 62 -4.40 4.59 -9.34
C ALA A 62 -3.31 4.05 -10.29
N ASP A 63 -2.04 4.27 -9.98
CA ASP A 63 -0.96 4.08 -10.95
C ASP A 63 -0.64 2.61 -11.25
N ILE A 64 -0.95 1.70 -10.32
CA ILE A 64 -0.61 0.28 -10.49
C ILE A 64 -1.34 -0.38 -11.65
N HIS A 65 -2.58 0.01 -11.93
CA HIS A 65 -3.39 -0.63 -12.97
C HIS A 65 -2.91 -0.34 -14.39
N TYR A 66 -2.16 0.75 -14.57
CA TYR A 66 -1.45 1.03 -15.82
C TYR A 66 -0.18 0.20 -15.95
N LEU A 67 0.50 -0.09 -14.83
CA LEU A 67 1.75 -0.83 -14.82
C LEU A 67 1.55 -2.34 -14.90
N LEU A 68 0.49 -2.89 -14.31
CA LEU A 68 0.23 -4.34 -14.29
C LEU A 68 0.19 -5.01 -15.67
N PRO A 69 -0.51 -4.47 -16.69
CA PRO A 69 -0.58 -5.10 -18.01
C PRO A 69 0.77 -5.21 -18.72
N ASN A 70 1.67 -4.24 -18.48
CA ASN A 70 2.92 -4.08 -19.21
C ASN A 70 4.16 -4.40 -18.36
N GLY A 71 3.97 -4.66 -17.07
CA GLY A 71 5.04 -4.77 -16.09
C GLY A 71 5.73 -6.12 -16.07
N GLY A 72 5.21 -7.15 -16.75
CA GLY A 72 5.91 -8.45 -16.89
C GLY A 72 6.12 -9.25 -15.60
N LEU A 73 5.49 -8.84 -14.48
CA LEU A 73 5.51 -9.59 -13.23
C LEU A 73 4.19 -10.33 -12.99
N SER A 74 4.27 -11.43 -12.26
CA SER A 74 3.13 -12.24 -11.84
C SER A 74 2.77 -11.97 -10.39
N ILE A 75 1.47 -11.86 -10.08
CA ILE A 75 0.97 -11.83 -8.71
C ILE A 75 1.15 -13.24 -8.11
N ILE A 76 1.80 -13.33 -6.96
CA ILE A 76 2.06 -14.60 -6.25
C ILE A 76 1.46 -14.63 -4.85
N GLY A 77 0.85 -13.54 -4.40
CA GLY A 77 0.21 -13.45 -3.10
C GLY A 77 -0.37 -12.07 -2.83
N GLU A 78 -1.08 -11.95 -1.71
CA GLU A 78 -1.62 -10.70 -1.21
C GLU A 78 -1.38 -10.54 0.28
N HIS A 79 -1.32 -9.30 0.75
CA HIS A 79 -1.14 -8.95 2.15
C HIS A 79 -2.04 -7.78 2.53
N TYR A 80 -2.72 -7.89 3.67
CA TYR A 80 -3.56 -6.82 4.21
C TYR A 80 -2.83 -6.19 5.38
N GLN A 81 -2.32 -4.97 5.19
CA GLN A 81 -1.56 -4.25 6.20
C GLN A 81 -2.45 -3.23 6.93
N PRO A 82 -2.67 -3.40 8.24
CA PRO A 82 -3.30 -2.36 9.06
C PRO A 82 -2.44 -1.10 9.07
N VAL A 83 -3.07 0.04 8.83
CA VAL A 83 -2.47 1.38 8.87
C VAL A 83 -2.77 1.98 10.24
N LYS A 84 -1.80 1.88 11.15
CA LYS A 84 -1.85 2.50 12.48
C LYS A 84 -0.97 3.75 12.47
N HIS A 85 -1.56 4.89 12.81
CA HIS A 85 -0.86 6.17 12.95
C HIS A 85 -0.36 6.34 14.38
N HIS A 86 0.93 6.56 14.55
CA HIS A 86 1.57 6.80 15.85
C HIS A 86 2.04 8.25 15.91
N LEU A 87 1.84 8.89 17.07
CA LEU A 87 2.47 10.17 17.36
C LEU A 87 3.90 9.91 17.85
N LEU A 88 4.88 10.21 17.01
CA LEU A 88 6.29 9.95 17.24
C LEU A 88 7.02 11.25 17.59
N ALA A 89 7.78 11.24 18.67
CA ALA A 89 8.57 12.39 19.11
C ALA A 89 9.96 11.96 19.58
N LEU A 90 10.82 12.92 19.91
CA LEU A 90 12.13 12.65 20.50
C LEU A 90 11.99 11.82 21.79
N PRO A 91 12.95 10.95 22.12
CA PRO A 91 12.85 10.02 23.26
C PRO A 91 12.50 10.66 24.60
N ASP A 92 12.97 11.87 24.82
CA ASP A 92 12.84 12.65 26.05
C ASP A 92 11.74 13.72 25.99
N ALA A 93 10.90 13.69 24.94
CA ALA A 93 9.68 14.48 24.85
C ALA A 93 8.53 13.81 25.62
N GLN A 94 7.63 14.64 26.14
CA GLN A 94 6.36 14.26 26.73
C GLN A 94 5.21 14.78 25.87
N LEU A 95 4.01 14.22 26.06
CA LEU A 95 2.84 14.63 25.28
C LEU A 95 2.51 16.11 25.48
N SER A 96 2.74 16.66 26.67
CA SER A 96 2.55 18.07 26.99
C SER A 96 3.53 19.03 26.29
N ASP A 97 4.65 18.52 25.78
CA ASP A 97 5.62 19.34 25.06
C ASP A 97 5.15 19.67 23.64
N ILE A 98 4.33 18.80 23.04
CA ILE A 98 3.99 18.82 21.62
C ILE A 98 3.03 19.97 21.30
N LYS A 99 3.45 20.81 20.36
CA LYS A 99 2.66 21.92 19.80
C LYS A 99 2.36 21.72 18.33
N THR A 100 3.29 21.13 17.60
CA THR A 100 3.23 20.98 16.13
C THR A 100 3.37 19.52 15.75
N VAL A 101 2.57 19.07 14.79
CA VAL A 101 2.60 17.69 14.29
C VAL A 101 2.77 17.66 12.77
N CYS A 102 3.84 17.04 12.32
CA CYS A 102 4.24 16.95 10.92
C CYS A 102 3.84 15.61 10.30
N SER A 103 3.21 15.60 9.13
CA SER A 103 2.99 14.37 8.36
C SER A 103 2.47 14.64 6.95
N HIS A 104 2.23 13.59 6.18
CA HIS A 104 1.48 13.67 4.93
C HIS A 104 0.04 14.15 5.17
N VAL A 105 -0.51 14.92 4.21
CA VAL A 105 -1.85 15.51 4.32
C VAL A 105 -2.93 14.47 4.65
N GLN A 106 -2.82 13.27 4.09
CA GLN A 106 -3.76 12.20 4.33
C GLN A 106 -3.70 11.71 5.78
N ALA A 107 -2.51 11.48 6.33
CA ALA A 107 -2.35 11.02 7.72
C ALA A 107 -2.84 12.08 8.72
N LEU A 108 -2.54 13.36 8.46
CA LEU A 108 -3.08 14.48 9.25
C LEU A 108 -4.60 14.53 9.20
N SER A 109 -5.20 14.35 8.02
CA SER A 109 -6.66 14.35 7.86
C SER A 109 -7.34 13.20 8.59
N GLN A 110 -6.65 12.05 8.72
CA GLN A 110 -7.11 10.85 9.41
C GLN A 110 -6.97 10.93 10.93
N CYS A 111 -6.20 11.87 11.47
CA CYS A 111 -5.98 12.04 12.91
C CYS A 111 -6.49 13.40 13.42
N ARG A 112 -7.35 14.07 12.64
CA ARG A 112 -7.70 15.48 12.83
C ARG A 112 -8.45 15.73 14.14
N ASN A 113 -9.38 14.85 14.53
CA ASN A 113 -10.09 15.02 15.79
C ASN A 113 -9.12 14.85 16.96
N TRP A 114 -8.28 13.82 16.93
CA TRP A 114 -7.27 13.59 17.97
C TRP A 114 -6.33 14.79 18.13
N LEU A 115 -5.83 15.36 17.02
CA LEU A 115 -4.95 16.54 17.06
C LEU A 115 -5.64 17.78 17.62
N ARG A 116 -6.90 18.03 17.21
CA ARG A 116 -7.70 19.15 17.71
C ARG A 116 -7.94 19.04 19.21
N ASP A 117 -8.27 17.85 19.70
CA ASP A 117 -8.59 17.61 21.10
C ASP A 117 -7.35 17.79 22.01
N HIS A 118 -6.14 17.71 21.44
CA HIS A 118 -4.87 18.00 22.12
C HIS A 118 -4.29 19.39 21.81
N GLY A 119 -5.02 20.24 21.06
CA GLY A 119 -4.55 21.60 20.73
C GLY A 119 -3.30 21.65 19.85
N MET A 120 -3.02 20.59 19.09
CA MET A 120 -1.82 20.48 18.25
C MET A 120 -2.04 21.04 16.85
N THR A 121 -1.04 21.71 16.30
CA THR A 121 -1.09 22.33 14.97
C THR A 121 -0.53 21.38 13.90
N PRO A 122 -1.32 20.96 12.90
CA PRO A 122 -0.85 20.10 11.83
C PRO A 122 0.02 20.87 10.82
N VAL A 123 1.12 20.27 10.37
CA VAL A 123 2.03 20.81 9.34
C VAL A 123 2.27 19.78 8.25
N HIS A 124 2.03 20.17 7.00
CA HIS A 124 2.12 19.27 5.85
C HIS A 124 3.58 18.94 5.51
N LYS A 125 3.83 17.68 5.20
CA LYS A 125 5.08 17.12 4.66
C LYS A 125 4.79 16.24 3.45
N SER A 126 5.84 15.91 2.69
CA SER A 126 5.76 15.07 1.50
C SER A 126 5.21 13.68 1.78
N ASP A 127 5.64 13.06 2.88
CA ASP A 127 5.28 11.70 3.23
C ASP A 127 5.44 11.45 4.75
N THR A 128 4.88 10.35 5.24
CA THR A 128 4.86 10.02 6.68
C THR A 128 6.23 9.58 7.20
N ALA A 129 7.01 8.84 6.40
CA ALA A 129 8.30 8.28 6.84
C ALA A 129 9.39 9.36 6.87
N GLY A 130 9.42 10.21 5.85
CA GLY A 130 10.25 11.41 5.76
C GLY A 130 9.97 12.38 6.90
N ALA A 131 8.71 12.57 7.30
CA ALA A 131 8.38 13.36 8.48
C ALA A 131 9.08 12.82 9.75
N ALA A 132 9.06 11.49 9.98
CA ALA A 132 9.78 10.90 11.11
C ALA A 132 11.31 11.09 11.03
N VAL A 133 11.89 10.94 9.84
CA VAL A 133 13.33 11.20 9.60
C VAL A 133 13.70 12.66 9.88
N GLU A 134 12.82 13.61 9.55
CA GLU A 134 13.05 15.02 9.84
C GLU A 134 13.02 15.30 11.34
N ILE A 135 12.07 14.71 12.08
CA ILE A 135 11.98 14.89 13.54
C ILE A 135 13.19 14.28 14.25
N SER A 136 13.69 13.12 13.81
CA SER A 136 14.85 12.47 14.44
C SER A 136 16.16 13.25 14.34
N LYS A 137 16.23 14.21 13.40
CA LYS A 137 17.39 15.09 13.21
C LYS A 137 17.29 16.42 13.99
N GLN A 138 16.17 16.65 14.69
CA GLN A 138 15.89 17.88 15.42
C GLN A 138 16.16 17.72 16.92
N THR A 139 16.22 18.84 17.63
CA THR A 139 16.31 18.90 19.09
C THR A 139 15.07 19.55 19.73
N ASP A 140 14.15 20.07 18.92
CA ASP A 140 12.93 20.71 19.39
C ASP A 140 11.89 19.65 19.79
N LYS A 141 11.66 19.53 21.10
CA LYS A 141 10.68 18.60 21.68
C LYS A 141 9.24 18.98 21.40
N SER A 142 8.98 20.20 20.93
CA SER A 142 7.62 20.66 20.66
C SER A 142 7.06 20.20 19.31
N VAL A 143 7.86 19.48 18.53
CA VAL A 143 7.49 18.95 17.22
C VAL A 143 7.46 17.43 17.25
N ALA A 144 6.36 16.86 16.79
CA ALA A 144 6.20 15.42 16.59
C ALA A 144 5.87 15.09 15.13
N ALA A 145 5.95 13.81 14.77
CA ALA A 145 5.50 13.29 13.49
C ALA A 145 4.34 12.31 13.67
N ILE A 146 3.44 12.26 12.69
CA ILE A 146 2.55 11.11 12.52
C ILE A 146 3.15 10.17 11.48
N ALA A 147 3.46 8.94 11.88
CA ALA A 147 3.96 7.90 10.97
C ALA A 147 3.64 6.49 11.47
N SER A 148 4.19 5.48 10.79
CA SER A 148 4.12 4.10 11.23
C SER A 148 4.97 3.88 12.49
N GLU A 149 4.66 2.84 13.26
CA GLU A 149 5.52 2.40 14.38
C GLU A 149 6.95 2.09 13.92
N LEU A 150 7.08 1.44 12.76
CA LEU A 150 8.37 1.09 12.17
C LEU A 150 9.25 2.31 11.90
N ALA A 151 8.66 3.42 11.43
CA ALA A 151 9.38 4.67 11.23
C ALA A 151 9.96 5.19 12.56
N GLY A 152 9.22 5.04 13.66
CA GLY A 152 9.70 5.39 14.99
C GLY A 152 10.87 4.53 15.43
N GLN A 153 10.78 3.22 15.26
CA GLN A 153 11.83 2.26 15.60
C GLN A 153 13.13 2.52 14.82
N ILE A 154 13.03 2.69 13.49
CA ILE A 154 14.19 2.93 12.61
C ILE A 154 14.90 4.24 12.95
N ASN A 155 14.14 5.26 13.35
CA ASN A 155 14.67 6.60 13.61
C ASN A 155 14.95 6.90 15.09
N GLY A 156 14.81 5.90 15.99
CA GLY A 156 15.02 6.09 17.42
C GLY A 156 14.04 7.08 18.07
N LEU A 157 12.82 7.21 17.53
CA LEU A 157 11.76 8.04 18.09
C LEU A 157 10.87 7.25 19.05
N LYS A 158 10.29 7.96 20.02
CA LYS A 158 9.33 7.40 20.98
C LYS A 158 7.91 7.64 20.50
N ALA A 159 7.09 6.59 20.53
CA ALA A 159 5.65 6.73 20.37
C ALA A 159 5.03 7.29 21.67
N LEU A 160 4.51 8.52 21.62
CA LEU A 160 3.79 9.16 22.73
C LEU A 160 2.33 8.72 22.77
N ALA A 161 1.77 8.38 21.62
CA ALA A 161 0.44 7.79 21.48
C ALA A 161 0.44 6.84 20.28
N ALA A 162 -0.31 5.74 20.39
CA ALA A 162 -0.42 4.73 19.37
C ALA A 162 -1.83 4.71 18.79
N ASP A 163 -1.93 4.41 17.49
CA ASP A 163 -3.20 4.23 16.77
C ASP A 163 -4.18 5.40 16.96
N ILE A 164 -3.70 6.63 16.71
CA ILE A 164 -4.44 7.89 16.93
C ILE A 164 -5.37 8.30 15.79
N ALA A 165 -5.59 7.40 14.83
CA ALA A 165 -6.52 7.64 13.74
C ALA A 165 -7.97 7.76 14.26
N ASP A 166 -8.72 8.71 13.68
CA ASP A 166 -10.11 9.00 14.01
C ASP A 166 -11.03 7.80 13.69
N MET A 167 -10.70 7.03 12.66
CA MET A 167 -11.40 5.80 12.27
C MET A 167 -10.52 4.58 12.49
N LYS A 168 -11.09 3.54 13.11
CA LYS A 168 -10.44 2.25 13.28
C LYS A 168 -10.64 1.37 12.04
N GLY A 169 -9.74 0.39 11.86
CA GLY A 169 -9.84 -0.58 10.77
C GLY A 169 -9.31 -0.09 9.42
N ASN A 170 -8.53 0.99 9.38
CA ASN A 170 -7.84 1.40 8.15
C ASN A 170 -6.82 0.34 7.74
N THR A 171 -7.06 -0.29 6.61
CA THR A 171 -6.22 -1.35 6.02
C THR A 171 -5.90 -1.03 4.57
N THR A 172 -4.66 -1.30 4.17
CA THR A 172 -4.22 -1.29 2.78
C THR A 172 -4.01 -2.72 2.30
N ARG A 173 -4.59 -3.08 1.16
CA ARG A 173 -4.33 -4.33 0.44
C ARG A 173 -3.12 -4.13 -0.47
N PHE A 174 -2.15 -5.00 -0.29
CA PHE A 174 -0.95 -5.10 -1.10
C PHE A 174 -0.95 -6.41 -1.88
N LEU A 175 -0.32 -6.40 -3.05
CA LEU A 175 -0.02 -7.58 -3.84
C LEU A 175 1.49 -7.82 -3.85
N ILE A 176 1.87 -9.10 -3.80
CA ILE A 176 3.25 -9.57 -3.90
C ILE A 176 3.48 -10.07 -5.33
N PHE A 177 4.53 -9.57 -5.96
CA PHE A 177 4.89 -9.86 -7.34
C PHE A 177 6.23 -10.58 -7.44
N ALA A 178 6.36 -11.45 -8.43
CA ALA A 178 7.63 -12.07 -8.82
C ALA A 178 7.77 -12.11 -10.35
N ALA A 179 9.00 -12.26 -10.85
CA ALA A 179 9.24 -12.40 -12.28
C ALA A 179 8.58 -13.65 -12.88
N ASN A 180 8.66 -14.77 -12.15
CA ASN A 180 8.07 -16.03 -12.59
C ASN A 180 6.77 -16.30 -11.82
N PRO A 181 5.73 -16.82 -12.50
CA PRO A 181 4.48 -17.19 -11.84
C PRO A 181 4.72 -18.32 -10.84
N GLN A 182 4.05 -18.23 -9.69
CA GLN A 182 4.03 -19.26 -8.66
C GLN A 182 2.58 -19.69 -8.46
N VAL A 183 2.14 -20.67 -9.26
CA VAL A 183 0.77 -21.18 -9.22
C VAL A 183 0.70 -22.29 -8.17
N PRO A 184 -0.11 -22.14 -7.10
CA PRO A 184 -0.29 -23.19 -6.11
C PRO A 184 -0.97 -24.42 -6.74
N GLN A 185 -0.84 -25.60 -6.10
CA GLN A 185 -1.62 -26.76 -6.52
C GLN A 185 -3.12 -26.53 -6.29
N VAL A 186 -3.95 -27.04 -7.19
CA VAL A 186 -5.41 -26.94 -7.07
C VAL A 186 -5.87 -27.50 -5.72
N GLY A 187 -6.60 -26.68 -4.96
CA GLY A 187 -7.17 -27.04 -3.66
C GLY A 187 -6.17 -27.05 -2.49
N SER A 188 -4.90 -26.66 -2.68
CA SER A 188 -3.93 -26.61 -1.58
C SER A 188 -4.15 -25.41 -0.66
N VAL A 189 -4.60 -24.28 -1.20
CA VAL A 189 -4.88 -23.03 -0.47
C VAL A 189 -6.09 -22.32 -1.10
N PRO A 190 -6.82 -21.47 -0.35
CA PRO A 190 -7.72 -20.49 -0.95
C PRO A 190 -6.96 -19.64 -1.97
N CYS A 191 -7.52 -19.48 -3.16
CA CYS A 191 -6.87 -18.78 -4.27
C CYS A 191 -7.70 -17.59 -4.72
N VAL A 192 -7.02 -16.50 -5.04
CA VAL A 192 -7.57 -15.41 -5.83
C VAL A 192 -6.90 -15.46 -7.20
N THR A 193 -7.70 -15.42 -8.26
CA THR A 193 -7.22 -15.25 -9.63
C THR A 193 -7.52 -13.82 -10.08
N THR A 194 -6.47 -13.10 -10.45
CA THR A 194 -6.57 -11.77 -11.06
C THR A 194 -6.54 -11.87 -12.57
N LEU A 195 -7.49 -11.23 -13.24
CA LEU A 195 -7.66 -11.23 -14.70
C LEU A 195 -7.74 -9.80 -15.22
N LEU A 196 -7.11 -9.57 -16.37
CA LEU A 196 -7.34 -8.40 -17.20
C LEU A 196 -8.08 -8.84 -18.46
N PHE A 197 -9.21 -8.19 -18.76
CA PHE A 197 -9.94 -8.45 -20.00
C PHE A 197 -10.43 -7.16 -20.65
N ARG A 198 -10.68 -7.19 -21.96
CA ARG A 198 -11.19 -6.05 -22.71
C ARG A 198 -12.54 -6.39 -23.33
N VAL A 199 -13.43 -5.41 -23.32
CA VAL A 199 -14.71 -5.49 -24.04
C VAL A 199 -14.90 -4.23 -24.88
N ARG A 200 -15.72 -4.36 -25.92
CA ARG A 200 -16.18 -3.19 -26.69
C ARG A 200 -17.01 -2.29 -25.77
N SER A 201 -16.87 -0.97 -25.93
CA SER A 201 -17.68 0.01 -25.22
C SER A 201 -19.09 0.12 -25.81
N VAL A 202 -19.89 -0.93 -25.63
CA VAL A 202 -21.27 -1.05 -26.11
C VAL A 202 -22.18 -1.60 -25.01
N PRO A 203 -23.50 -1.30 -25.05
CA PRO A 203 -24.43 -1.80 -24.05
C PRO A 203 -24.36 -3.33 -23.87
N ALA A 204 -24.51 -3.78 -22.62
CA ALA A 204 -24.46 -5.18 -22.19
C ALA A 204 -23.13 -5.93 -22.39
N ALA A 205 -22.06 -5.28 -22.86
CA ALA A 205 -20.78 -5.96 -23.08
C ALA A 205 -20.18 -6.55 -21.79
N LEU A 206 -20.15 -5.76 -20.71
CA LEU A 206 -19.70 -6.24 -19.39
C LEU A 206 -20.63 -7.31 -18.82
N TYR A 207 -21.95 -7.11 -18.90
CA TYR A 207 -22.93 -8.10 -18.44
C TYR A 207 -22.69 -9.49 -19.07
N LYS A 208 -22.45 -9.52 -20.39
CA LYS A 208 -22.13 -10.77 -21.09
C LYS A 208 -20.80 -11.37 -20.63
N ALA A 209 -19.77 -10.54 -20.42
CA ALA A 209 -18.48 -11.01 -19.95
C ALA A 209 -18.54 -11.63 -18.55
N LEU A 210 -19.44 -11.14 -17.69
CA LEU A 210 -19.60 -11.64 -16.32
C LEU A 210 -20.50 -12.89 -16.20
N GLY A 211 -21.24 -13.24 -17.25
CA GLY A 211 -22.25 -14.30 -17.21
C GLY A 211 -21.72 -15.66 -16.76
N GLY A 212 -20.51 -16.03 -17.20
CA GLY A 212 -19.88 -17.31 -16.84
C GLY A 212 -19.56 -17.41 -15.34
N PHE A 213 -19.08 -16.35 -14.71
CA PHE A 213 -18.82 -16.34 -13.26
C PHE A 213 -20.13 -16.50 -12.49
N ALA A 214 -21.17 -15.77 -12.89
CA ALA A 214 -22.47 -15.80 -12.23
C ALA A 214 -23.14 -17.19 -12.29
N THR A 215 -23.15 -17.85 -13.45
CA THR A 215 -23.82 -19.16 -13.60
C THR A 215 -23.05 -20.32 -12.97
N ASN A 216 -21.77 -20.13 -12.65
CA ASN A 216 -20.92 -21.15 -12.01
C ASN A 216 -20.66 -20.88 -10.52
N GLY A 217 -21.28 -19.84 -9.94
CA GLY A 217 -21.10 -19.52 -8.52
C GLY A 217 -19.69 -19.06 -8.16
N VAL A 218 -18.96 -18.47 -9.12
CA VAL A 218 -17.62 -17.92 -8.87
C VAL A 218 -17.75 -16.52 -8.30
N ASN A 219 -17.25 -16.31 -7.08
CA ASN A 219 -17.35 -15.04 -6.39
C ASN A 219 -16.35 -14.02 -6.97
N ILE A 220 -16.85 -12.83 -7.31
CA ILE A 220 -16.03 -11.71 -7.78
C ILE A 220 -15.80 -10.79 -6.59
N THR A 221 -14.54 -10.58 -6.22
CA THR A 221 -14.16 -9.76 -5.06
C THR A 221 -13.68 -8.36 -5.44
N LYS A 222 -13.26 -8.17 -6.69
CA LYS A 222 -12.88 -6.86 -7.23
C LYS A 222 -13.21 -6.77 -8.70
N LEU A 223 -13.77 -5.64 -9.13
CA LEU A 223 -14.02 -5.34 -10.55
C LEU A 223 -13.85 -3.83 -10.79
N GLU A 224 -12.90 -3.47 -11.65
CA GLU A 224 -12.59 -2.07 -11.95
C GLU A 224 -12.45 -1.85 -13.45
N SER A 225 -13.00 -0.75 -13.95
CA SER A 225 -12.94 -0.37 -15.37
C SER A 225 -11.89 0.70 -15.66
N TYR A 226 -11.20 0.55 -16.79
CA TYR A 226 -10.17 1.42 -17.31
C TYR A 226 -10.44 1.77 -18.77
N LEU A 227 -10.25 3.03 -19.13
CA LEU A 227 -10.19 3.42 -20.54
C LEU A 227 -8.81 3.05 -21.09
N VAL A 228 -8.79 2.46 -22.28
CA VAL A 228 -7.55 2.10 -22.97
C VAL A 228 -7.12 3.29 -23.83
N ASP A 229 -5.89 3.74 -23.66
CA ASP A 229 -5.24 4.77 -24.49
C ASP A 229 -6.05 6.08 -24.65
N GLY A 230 -6.87 6.43 -23.65
CA GLY A 230 -7.72 7.63 -23.70
C GLY A 230 -8.87 7.55 -24.72
N HIS A 231 -9.12 6.38 -25.31
CA HIS A 231 -10.19 6.16 -26.29
C HIS A 231 -11.40 5.48 -25.65
N PHE A 232 -12.60 5.97 -25.96
CA PHE A 232 -13.88 5.42 -25.46
C PHE A 232 -14.38 4.21 -26.24
N THR A 233 -13.58 3.61 -27.13
CA THR A 233 -13.99 2.52 -28.03
C THR A 233 -13.90 1.14 -27.37
N ALA A 234 -12.99 0.98 -26.41
CA ALA A 234 -12.79 -0.24 -25.65
C ALA A 234 -12.59 0.09 -24.16
N ALA A 235 -13.15 -0.76 -23.31
CA ALA A 235 -12.94 -0.71 -21.87
C ALA A 235 -12.14 -1.94 -21.44
N GLN A 236 -11.08 -1.73 -20.68
CA GLN A 236 -10.33 -2.77 -20.00
C GLN A 236 -10.86 -2.92 -18.58
N PHE A 237 -10.89 -4.14 -18.08
CA PHE A 237 -11.34 -4.46 -16.74
C PHE A 237 -10.26 -5.22 -15.99
N TYR A 238 -10.05 -4.82 -14.74
CA TYR A 238 -9.32 -5.59 -13.73
C TYR A 238 -10.35 -6.34 -12.89
N LEU A 239 -10.14 -7.64 -12.71
CA LEU A 239 -11.07 -8.52 -12.02
C LEU A 239 -10.32 -9.45 -11.08
N ASP A 240 -10.74 -9.52 -9.82
CA ASP A 240 -10.36 -10.58 -8.90
C ASP A 240 -11.53 -11.54 -8.70
N VAL A 241 -11.24 -12.83 -8.76
CA VAL A 241 -12.18 -13.91 -8.45
C VAL A 241 -11.61 -14.86 -7.41
N GLU A 242 -12.45 -15.33 -6.50
CA GLU A 242 -12.13 -16.44 -5.62
C GLU A 242 -12.20 -17.74 -6.43
N GLY A 243 -11.04 -18.33 -6.70
CA GLY A 243 -10.93 -19.52 -7.52
C GLY A 243 -9.52 -19.75 -8.05
N HIS A 244 -9.28 -20.99 -8.46
CA HIS A 244 -8.10 -21.42 -9.20
C HIS A 244 -8.53 -21.73 -10.65
N PRO A 245 -7.77 -21.33 -11.70
CA PRO A 245 -8.08 -21.65 -13.09
C PRO A 245 -8.12 -23.14 -13.42
#